data_AF-A0A2N5GKD0-F1
#
_entry.id   AF-A0A2N5GKD0-F1
#
_cell.length_a   1.000
_cell.length_b   1.000
_cell.length_c   1.000
_cell.angle_alpha   90.00
_cell.angle_beta   90.00
_cell.angle_gamma   90.00
#
_symmetry.space_group_name_H-M   'P 1'
#
loop_
_entity.id
_entity.type
_entity.pdbx_description
1 polymer ?
#
loop_
_entity_poly.entity_id
_entity_poly.type
_entity_poly.pdbx_seq_one_letter_code
_entity_poly.pdbx_strand_id
1 'polypeptide(L)'
;MNRQQRTRLFECQTRAYTEGTIEYINDQWIFFDGETEEATMLDDYLHQEIQVFRYNRWKKGILFEEGKIGLADEVIYLNSQDRVRMRKHLIYSLEQLLEGINDDAFFQFITTLNSLHFSAFDCIYCYNHLSFLNDEKRKSGVNFLVFDNQDHICAVQHHFYYYENSNDRFEFTLNSGKRMVIEKISK
;
A
#
# COMPACT_ATOMS: atom_id res chain seq x y z
N MET A 1 9.04 -16.07 -8.42
CA MET A 1 7.59 -15.69 -8.45
C MET A 1 7.33 -15.00 -9.78
N ASN A 2 6.10 -14.78 -10.23
CA ASN A 2 5.85 -13.97 -11.43
C ASN A 2 5.14 -12.65 -11.05
N ARG A 3 5.17 -11.65 -11.95
CA ARG A 3 4.57 -10.32 -11.70
C ARG A 3 3.10 -10.42 -11.28
N GLN A 4 2.35 -11.38 -11.82
CA GLN A 4 0.94 -11.60 -11.46
C GLN A 4 0.77 -12.07 -10.01
N GLN A 5 1.65 -12.94 -9.51
CA GLN A 5 1.65 -13.38 -8.11
C GLN A 5 1.99 -12.23 -7.15
N ARG A 6 2.89 -11.32 -7.54
CA ARG A 6 3.20 -10.10 -6.78
C ARG A 6 1.99 -9.17 -6.70
N THR A 7 1.33 -8.91 -7.83
CA THR A 7 0.12 -8.08 -7.88
C THR A 7 -0.98 -8.63 -6.98
N ARG A 8 -1.21 -9.95 -6.99
CA ARG A 8 -2.19 -10.59 -6.11
C ARG A 8 -1.90 -10.37 -4.63
N LEU A 9 -0.62 -10.36 -4.24
CA LEU A 9 -0.23 -10.11 -2.85
C LEU A 9 -0.54 -8.69 -2.39
N PHE A 10 -0.60 -7.71 -3.30
CA PHE A 10 -1.09 -6.36 -3.00
C PHE A 10 -2.62 -6.29 -3.01
N GLU A 11 -3.28 -6.95 -3.95
CA GLU A 11 -4.74 -6.93 -4.08
C GLU A 11 -5.47 -7.62 -2.91
N CYS A 12 -4.83 -8.62 -2.30
CA CYS A 12 -5.38 -9.34 -1.14
C CYS A 12 -5.06 -8.69 0.21
N GLN A 13 -4.43 -7.51 0.24
CA GLN A 13 -4.13 -6.80 1.48
C GLN A 13 -5.43 -6.28 2.12
N THR A 14 -5.65 -6.64 3.38
CA THR A 14 -6.89 -6.28 4.12
C THR A 14 -7.05 -4.78 4.30
N ARG A 15 -5.94 -4.03 4.36
CA ARG A 15 -5.89 -2.58 4.58
C ARG A 15 -5.55 -1.78 3.32
N ALA A 16 -5.80 -2.33 2.12
CA ALA A 16 -5.52 -1.67 0.83
C ALA A 16 -6.50 -0.53 0.47
N TYR A 17 -7.53 -0.31 1.28
CA TYR A 17 -8.55 0.69 1.02
C TYR A 17 -8.77 1.55 2.25
N THR A 18 -9.04 2.83 2.02
CA THR A 18 -9.64 3.73 3.01
C THR A 18 -11.14 3.70 2.81
N GLU A 19 -11.90 3.35 3.83
CA GLU A 19 -13.36 3.36 3.78
C GLU A 19 -13.91 4.68 4.31
N GLY A 20 -15.02 5.15 3.75
CA GLY A 20 -15.66 6.38 4.19
C GLY A 20 -17.01 6.62 3.54
N THR A 21 -17.50 7.84 3.69
CA THR A 21 -18.77 8.30 3.11
C THR A 21 -18.53 9.50 2.22
N ILE A 22 -19.34 9.64 1.16
CA ILE A 22 -19.33 10.85 0.33
C ILE A 22 -20.55 11.70 0.63
N GLU A 23 -20.39 13.02 0.58
CA GLU A 23 -21.50 13.97 0.64
C GLU A 23 -21.41 14.97 -0.50
N TYR A 24 -22.57 15.43 -0.94
CA TYR A 24 -22.68 16.52 -1.91
C TYR A 24 -23.04 17.80 -1.16
N ILE A 25 -22.06 18.70 -1.00
CA ILE A 25 -22.18 19.94 -0.21
C ILE A 25 -21.67 21.11 -1.06
N ASN A 26 -22.44 22.20 -1.16
CA ASN A 26 -22.07 23.42 -1.90
C ASN A 26 -21.59 23.14 -3.34
N ASP A 27 -22.32 22.29 -4.07
CA ASP A 27 -22.00 21.86 -5.43
C ASP A 27 -20.66 21.13 -5.60
N GLN A 28 -20.18 20.50 -4.52
CA GLN A 28 -18.94 19.72 -4.51
C GLN A 28 -19.15 18.37 -3.84
N TRP A 29 -18.49 17.35 -4.38
CA TRP A 29 -18.41 16.04 -3.73
C TRP A 29 -17.24 15.98 -2.76
N ILE A 30 -17.55 15.69 -1.50
CA ILE A 30 -16.57 15.58 -0.43
C ILE A 30 -16.54 14.13 0.05
N PHE A 31 -15.35 13.55 0.14
CA PHE A 31 -15.10 12.27 0.78
C PHE A 31 -14.71 12.52 2.24
N PHE A 32 -15.39 11.84 3.16
CA PHE A 32 -15.08 11.81 4.58
C PHE A 32 -14.47 10.45 4.92
N ASP A 33 -13.21 10.48 5.34
CA ASP A 33 -12.46 9.29 5.76
C ASP A 33 -13.03 8.76 7.09
N GLY A 34 -13.43 7.48 7.10
CA GLY A 34 -13.98 6.83 8.29
C GLY A 34 -12.94 6.47 9.35
N GLU A 35 -11.65 6.45 9.02
CA GLU A 35 -10.55 6.17 9.94
C GLU A 35 -10.01 7.44 10.62
N THR A 36 -9.90 8.54 9.87
CA THR A 36 -9.24 9.78 10.34
C THR A 36 -10.19 10.96 10.57
N GLU A 37 -11.45 10.85 10.14
CA GLU A 37 -12.44 11.95 10.07
C GLU A 37 -11.98 13.13 9.17
N GLU A 38 -10.95 12.93 8.35
CA GLU A 38 -10.48 13.92 7.38
C GLU A 38 -11.47 14.05 6.21
N ALA A 39 -11.61 15.28 5.71
CA ALA A 39 -12.43 15.59 4.55
C ALA A 39 -11.54 15.96 3.36
N THR A 40 -11.71 15.27 2.24
CA THR A 40 -10.99 15.51 0.98
C THR A 40 -11.98 15.70 -0.17
N MET A 41 -11.52 16.35 -1.24
CA MET A 41 -12.36 16.51 -2.43
C MET A 41 -12.41 15.17 -3.16
N LEU A 42 -13.60 14.76 -3.62
CA LEU A 42 -13.72 13.52 -4.39
C LEU A 42 -12.89 13.58 -5.68
N ASP A 43 -12.66 14.79 -6.20
CA ASP A 43 -11.84 15.09 -7.38
C ASP A 43 -10.39 14.61 -7.25
N ASP A 44 -9.85 14.58 -6.03
CA ASP A 44 -8.49 14.10 -5.75
C ASP A 44 -8.35 12.61 -6.12
N TYR A 45 -9.47 11.89 -6.26
CA TYR A 45 -9.54 10.49 -6.64
C TYR A 45 -9.95 10.27 -8.11
N LEU A 46 -10.00 11.32 -8.93
CA LEU A 46 -10.31 11.16 -10.37
C LEU A 46 -9.31 10.24 -11.07
N HIS A 47 -9.87 9.42 -11.96
CA HIS A 47 -9.19 8.35 -12.70
C HIS A 47 -8.64 7.22 -11.84
N GLN A 48 -8.97 7.19 -10.54
CA GLN A 48 -8.55 6.13 -9.64
C GLN A 48 -9.63 5.05 -9.49
N GLU A 49 -9.17 3.87 -9.08
CA GLU A 49 -10.06 2.78 -8.71
C GLU A 49 -10.74 3.10 -7.38
N ILE A 50 -12.08 3.10 -7.39
CA ILE A 50 -12.90 3.26 -6.21
C ILE A 50 -13.94 2.16 -6.15
N GLN A 51 -14.45 1.90 -4.95
CA GLN A 51 -15.55 0.95 -4.79
C GLN A 51 -16.70 1.57 -4.02
N VAL A 52 -17.92 1.34 -4.50
CA VAL A 52 -19.15 1.82 -3.88
C VAL A 52 -19.93 0.65 -3.30
N PHE A 53 -20.49 0.83 -2.11
CA PHE A 53 -21.31 -0.19 -1.46
C PHE A 53 -22.75 -0.10 -1.97
N ARG A 54 -23.19 -1.14 -2.70
CA ARG A 54 -24.52 -1.22 -3.31
C ARG A 54 -25.08 -2.62 -3.21
N TYR A 55 -26.35 -2.76 -2.85
CA TYR A 55 -27.02 -4.07 -2.77
C TYR A 55 -26.24 -5.09 -1.92
N ASN A 56 -25.72 -4.65 -0.78
CA ASN A 56 -24.91 -5.45 0.15
C ASN A 56 -23.61 -6.03 -0.44
N ARG A 57 -23.04 -5.39 -1.47
CA ARG A 57 -21.76 -5.76 -2.07
C ARG A 57 -20.95 -4.53 -2.45
N TRP A 58 -19.62 -4.69 -2.41
CA TRP A 58 -18.71 -3.70 -2.98
C TRP A 58 -18.67 -3.85 -4.50
N LYS A 59 -19.00 -2.78 -5.22
CA LYS A 59 -18.86 -2.68 -6.66
C LYS A 59 -17.64 -1.83 -6.99
N LYS A 60 -16.68 -2.42 -7.69
CA LYS A 60 -15.42 -1.78 -8.10
C LYS A 60 -15.56 -1.13 -9.48
N GLY A 61 -15.07 0.09 -9.63
CA GLY A 61 -14.98 0.79 -10.90
C GLY A 61 -13.94 1.91 -10.86
N ILE A 62 -13.91 2.73 -11.90
CA ILE A 62 -13.04 3.90 -12.00
C ILE A 62 -13.88 5.16 -11.83
N LEU A 63 -13.50 6.05 -10.91
CA LEU A 63 -14.10 7.38 -10.83
C LEU A 63 -13.59 8.19 -12.03
N PHE A 64 -14.40 8.38 -13.07
CA PHE A 64 -13.95 9.06 -14.29
C PHE A 64 -14.47 10.50 -14.40
N GLU A 65 -15.49 10.83 -13.62
CA GLU A 65 -16.10 12.15 -13.50
C GLU A 65 -16.68 12.26 -12.09
N GLU A 66 -16.82 13.49 -11.59
CA GLU A 66 -17.49 13.77 -10.32
C GLU A 66 -18.83 13.05 -10.21
N GLY A 67 -19.00 12.32 -9.11
CA GLY A 67 -20.24 11.61 -8.84
C GLY A 67 -20.51 10.42 -9.78
N LYS A 68 -19.58 10.00 -10.65
CA LYS A 68 -19.80 8.90 -11.61
C LYS A 68 -18.67 7.88 -11.61
N ILE A 69 -19.06 6.61 -11.45
CA ILE A 69 -18.17 5.46 -11.46
C ILE A 69 -18.42 4.64 -12.70
N GLY A 70 -17.37 4.41 -13.48
CA GLY A 70 -17.39 3.55 -14.66
C GLY A 70 -17.06 2.13 -14.27
N LEU A 71 -17.98 1.21 -14.54
CA LEU A 71 -17.75 -0.23 -14.53
C LEU A 71 -17.56 -0.70 -15.98
N ALA A 72 -17.26 -1.98 -16.17
CA ALA A 72 -17.00 -2.52 -17.51
C ALA A 72 -18.20 -2.39 -18.48
N ASP A 73 -19.41 -2.41 -17.94
CA ASP A 73 -20.67 -2.49 -18.67
C ASP A 73 -21.73 -1.46 -18.22
N GLU A 74 -21.49 -0.73 -17.13
CA GLU A 74 -22.44 0.24 -16.57
C GLU A 74 -21.75 1.48 -15.98
N VAL A 75 -22.52 2.55 -15.84
CA VAL A 75 -22.12 3.73 -15.06
C VAL A 75 -22.97 3.78 -13.81
N ILE A 76 -22.33 3.88 -12.64
CA ILE A 76 -23.00 4.10 -11.36
C ILE A 76 -22.90 5.58 -11.01
N TYR A 77 -24.05 6.18 -10.75
CA TYR A 77 -24.14 7.52 -10.18
C TYR A 77 -24.06 7.40 -8.66
N LEU A 78 -23.17 8.20 -8.09
CA LEU A 78 -23.02 8.38 -6.67
C LEU A 78 -24.16 9.23 -6.13
N ASN A 79 -24.62 8.87 -4.94
CA ASN A 79 -25.59 9.64 -4.16
C ASN A 79 -24.89 10.15 -2.90
N SER A 80 -25.37 11.28 -2.38
CA SER A 80 -24.95 11.75 -1.06
C SER A 80 -25.24 10.66 -0.01
N GLN A 81 -24.35 10.51 0.96
CA GLN A 81 -24.33 9.45 1.98
C GLN A 81 -23.98 8.05 1.46
N ASP A 82 -23.48 7.92 0.22
CA ASP A 82 -22.95 6.65 -0.23
C ASP A 82 -21.70 6.27 0.55
N ARG A 83 -21.66 4.99 0.94
CA ARG A 83 -20.46 4.39 1.50
C ARG A 83 -19.54 3.95 0.37
N VAL A 84 -18.33 4.48 0.37
CA VAL A 84 -17.31 4.21 -0.64
C VAL A 84 -16.03 3.74 0.04
N ARG A 85 -15.13 3.14 -0.75
CA ARG A 85 -13.76 2.92 -0.34
C ARG A 85 -12.80 3.26 -1.46
N MET A 86 -11.79 4.06 -1.11
CA MET A 86 -10.75 4.52 -2.02
C MET A 86 -9.55 3.61 -1.91
N ARG A 87 -8.93 3.24 -3.03
CA ARG A 87 -7.73 2.40 -3.01
C ARG A 87 -6.54 3.23 -2.51
N LYS A 88 -5.87 2.78 -1.45
CA LYS A 88 -4.62 3.39 -0.97
C LYS A 88 -3.52 3.18 -2.02
N HIS A 89 -2.62 4.15 -2.14
CA HIS A 89 -1.42 4.05 -2.98
C HIS A 89 -0.22 3.70 -2.12
N LEU A 90 0.73 2.96 -2.69
CA LEU A 90 2.01 2.76 -2.03
C LEU A 90 2.81 4.07 -2.10
N ILE A 91 3.60 4.35 -1.06
CA ILE A 91 4.63 5.37 -1.15
C ILE A 91 5.58 4.99 -2.28
N TYR A 92 5.85 5.94 -3.19
CA TYR A 92 6.69 5.72 -4.37
C TYR A 92 8.05 5.08 -4.05
N SER A 93 8.72 5.55 -2.99
CA SER A 93 10.01 4.98 -2.57
C SER A 93 9.91 3.52 -2.12
N LEU A 94 8.79 3.12 -1.50
CA LEU A 94 8.50 1.72 -1.16
C LEU A 94 8.20 0.90 -2.41
N GLU A 95 7.40 1.42 -3.34
CA GLU A 95 7.11 0.75 -4.61
C GLU A 95 8.41 0.42 -5.36
N GLN A 96 9.30 1.40 -5.51
CA GLN A 96 10.62 1.20 -6.13
C GLN A 96 11.48 0.18 -5.39
N LEU A 97 11.46 0.18 -4.06
CA LEU A 97 12.19 -0.81 -3.27
C LEU A 97 11.63 -2.21 -3.52
N LEU A 98 10.31 -2.37 -3.46
CA LEU A 98 9.67 -3.66 -3.66
C LEU A 98 9.93 -4.17 -5.07
N GLU A 99 9.86 -3.34 -6.11
CA GLU A 99 10.23 -3.72 -7.48
C GLU A 99 11.69 -4.15 -7.63
N GLY A 100 12.60 -3.54 -6.84
CA GLY A 100 14.04 -3.81 -6.91
C GLY A 100 14.52 -5.08 -6.19
N ILE A 101 13.80 -5.55 -5.16
CA ILE A 101 14.17 -6.76 -4.42
C ILE A 101 13.71 -8.04 -5.12
N ASN A 102 14.47 -9.12 -4.91
CA ASN A 102 14.11 -10.42 -5.48
C ASN A 102 12.78 -10.95 -4.91
N ASP A 103 12.18 -11.89 -5.62
CA ASP A 103 10.85 -12.40 -5.30
C ASP A 103 10.74 -13.11 -3.94
N ASP A 104 11.78 -13.82 -3.53
CA ASP A 104 11.79 -14.54 -2.26
C ASP A 104 11.84 -13.54 -1.09
N ALA A 105 12.72 -12.53 -1.18
CA ALA A 105 12.82 -11.44 -0.22
C ALA A 105 11.51 -10.65 -0.15
N PHE A 106 10.90 -10.34 -1.31
CA PHE A 106 9.59 -9.70 -1.36
C PHE A 106 8.51 -10.53 -0.66
N PHE A 107 8.44 -11.84 -0.98
CA PHE A 107 7.43 -12.71 -0.40
C PHE A 107 7.58 -12.80 1.11
N GLN A 108 8.80 -12.99 1.60
CA GLN A 108 9.08 -13.04 3.04
C GLN A 108 8.74 -11.71 3.71
N PHE A 109 9.15 -10.58 3.12
CA PHE A 109 8.84 -9.26 3.65
C PHE A 109 7.32 -9.05 3.81
N ILE A 110 6.55 -9.26 2.74
CA ILE A 110 5.10 -9.06 2.75
C ILE A 110 4.40 -10.04 3.71
N THR A 111 4.78 -11.31 3.71
CA THR A 111 4.14 -12.30 4.59
C THR A 111 4.44 -12.07 6.05
N THR A 112 5.68 -11.67 6.39
CA THR A 112 6.06 -11.28 7.75
C THR A 112 5.30 -10.02 8.18
N LEU A 113 5.22 -9.00 7.31
CA LEU A 113 4.47 -7.77 7.59
C LEU A 113 2.99 -8.08 7.87
N ASN A 114 2.36 -8.89 7.01
CA ASN A 114 0.98 -9.33 7.17
C ASN A 114 0.76 -10.14 8.46
N SER A 115 1.72 -11.01 8.85
CA SER A 115 1.65 -11.77 10.10
C SER A 115 1.69 -10.90 11.36
N LEU A 116 2.19 -9.66 11.23
CA LEU A 116 2.23 -8.64 12.27
C LEU A 116 1.00 -7.71 12.23
N HIS A 117 0.01 -8.02 11.38
CA HIS A 117 -1.20 -7.22 11.16
C HIS A 117 -0.95 -5.86 10.49
N PHE A 118 0.15 -5.75 9.72
CA PHE A 118 0.43 -4.60 8.86
C PHE A 118 0.26 -5.00 7.39
N SER A 119 -0.04 -4.02 6.55
CA SER A 119 -0.04 -4.13 5.09
C SER A 119 1.06 -3.23 4.51
N ALA A 120 1.41 -3.46 3.24
CA ALA A 120 2.31 -2.55 2.53
C ALA A 120 1.76 -1.12 2.41
N PHE A 121 0.43 -0.95 2.50
CA PHE A 121 -0.26 0.34 2.43
C PHE A 121 -0.26 1.10 3.76
N ASP A 122 0.17 0.47 4.86
CA ASP A 122 0.36 1.12 6.14
C ASP A 122 1.73 1.83 6.24
N CYS A 123 2.51 1.85 5.14
CA CYS A 123 3.79 2.54 5.12
C CYS A 123 3.60 4.05 5.15
N ILE A 124 4.16 4.70 6.17
CA ILE A 124 4.14 6.17 6.32
C ILE A 124 5.49 6.81 6.00
N TYR A 125 6.56 6.01 5.94
CA TYR A 125 7.90 6.47 5.58
C TYR A 125 8.72 5.36 4.96
N CYS A 126 9.44 5.66 3.87
CA CYS A 126 10.39 4.76 3.25
C CYS A 126 11.61 5.53 2.73
N TYR A 127 12.76 5.30 3.35
CA TYR A 127 14.07 5.65 2.81
C TYR A 127 14.66 4.46 2.08
N ASN A 128 14.60 4.50 0.75
CA ASN A 128 15.18 3.50 -0.14
C ASN A 128 16.60 3.93 -0.53
N HIS A 129 17.62 3.44 0.15
CA HIS A 129 19.02 3.70 -0.16
C HIS A 129 19.47 3.01 -1.46
N LEU A 130 18.89 1.85 -1.78
CA LEU A 130 19.25 1.06 -2.96
C LEU A 130 19.09 1.85 -4.27
N SER A 131 18.12 2.75 -4.35
CA SER A 131 17.87 3.59 -5.54
C SER A 131 19.03 4.52 -5.89
N PHE A 132 19.90 4.84 -4.94
CA PHE A 132 21.07 5.70 -5.15
C PHE A 132 22.31 4.93 -5.62
N LEU A 133 22.26 3.59 -5.63
CA LEU A 133 23.40 2.72 -5.94
C LEU A 133 23.29 2.09 -7.33
N ASN A 134 22.49 2.66 -8.24
CA ASN A 134 22.15 2.03 -9.51
C ASN A 134 23.36 1.70 -10.40
N ASP A 135 24.38 2.55 -10.39
CA ASP A 135 25.59 2.41 -11.21
C ASP A 135 26.73 1.62 -10.51
N GLU A 136 26.50 1.16 -9.29
CA GLU A 136 27.51 0.47 -8.51
C GLU A 136 27.52 -1.04 -8.79
N LYS A 137 28.73 -1.59 -9.02
CA LYS A 137 28.94 -3.04 -9.15
C LYS A 137 28.70 -3.81 -7.85
N ARG A 138 28.81 -3.13 -6.71
CA ARG A 138 28.61 -3.68 -5.36
C ARG A 138 27.62 -2.77 -4.67
N LYS A 139 26.43 -3.29 -4.33
CA LYS A 139 25.41 -2.49 -3.66
C LYS A 139 25.26 -2.98 -2.24
N SER A 140 25.43 -2.12 -1.26
CA SER A 140 25.21 -2.48 0.13
C SER A 140 24.72 -1.29 0.93
N GLY A 141 23.80 -1.53 1.85
CA GLY A 141 23.30 -0.48 2.72
C GLY A 141 22.09 -0.92 3.49
N VAL A 142 21.38 0.07 4.03
CA VAL A 142 20.19 -0.13 4.85
C VAL A 142 19.09 0.79 4.36
N ASN A 143 17.92 0.22 4.08
CA ASN A 143 16.70 0.98 3.87
C ASN A 143 15.96 1.09 5.21
N PHE A 144 15.32 2.23 5.45
CA PHE A 144 14.52 2.47 6.65
C PHE A 144 13.06 2.62 6.27
N LEU A 145 12.19 1.84 6.90
CA LEU A 145 10.76 1.90 6.69
C LEU A 145 10.03 2.06 8.01
N VAL A 146 8.92 2.79 8.00
CA VAL A 146 8.00 2.91 9.13
C VAL A 146 6.59 2.64 8.65
N PHE A 147 5.88 1.79 9.39
CA PHE A 147 4.50 1.41 9.17
C PHE A 147 3.65 1.79 10.38
N ASP A 148 2.43 2.26 10.13
CA ASP A 148 1.43 2.58 11.13
C ASP A 148 0.08 2.00 10.70
N ASN A 149 -0.42 1.02 11.45
CA ASN A 149 -1.71 0.39 11.20
C ASN A 149 -2.82 0.92 12.12
N GLN A 150 -2.62 2.08 12.76
CA GLN A 150 -3.44 2.75 13.78
C GLN A 150 -3.44 2.08 15.16
N ASP A 151 -3.07 0.80 15.26
CA ASP A 151 -2.94 0.10 16.55
C ASP A 151 -1.49 0.10 17.05
N HIS A 152 -0.55 -0.07 16.13
CA HIS A 152 0.87 -0.27 16.38
C HIS A 152 1.72 0.46 15.34
N ILE A 153 2.93 0.83 15.76
CA ILE A 153 3.97 1.32 14.87
C ILE A 153 5.01 0.21 14.71
N CYS A 154 5.41 -0.06 13.47
CA CYS A 154 6.46 -1.00 13.13
C CYS A 154 7.57 -0.30 12.34
N ALA A 155 8.79 -0.31 12.89
CA ALA A 155 9.98 0.11 12.16
C ALA A 155 10.62 -1.12 11.50
N VAL A 156 10.98 -1.00 10.23
CA VAL A 156 11.72 -2.04 9.50
C VAL A 156 13.04 -1.48 8.99
N GLN A 157 14.13 -2.19 9.29
CA GLN A 157 15.41 -1.97 8.67
C GLN A 157 15.68 -3.09 7.67
N HIS A 158 15.83 -2.74 6.39
CA HIS A 158 16.19 -3.69 5.35
C HIS A 158 17.67 -3.52 5.01
N HIS A 159 18.50 -4.40 5.59
CA HIS A 159 19.92 -4.51 5.28
C HIS A 159 20.08 -5.33 4.02
N PHE A 160 20.80 -4.79 3.03
CA PHE A 160 21.03 -5.48 1.77
C PHE A 160 22.51 -5.50 1.40
N TYR A 161 22.91 -6.57 0.72
CA TYR A 161 24.22 -6.71 0.10
C TYR A 161 24.09 -7.49 -1.21
N TYR A 162 24.35 -6.83 -2.34
CA TYR A 162 24.26 -7.40 -3.68
C TYR A 162 25.61 -7.30 -4.37
N TYR A 163 26.28 -8.45 -4.46
CA TYR A 163 27.51 -8.63 -5.24
C TYR A 163 27.57 -10.05 -5.80
N GLU A 164 28.50 -10.88 -5.34
CA GLU A 164 28.62 -12.30 -5.74
C GLU A 164 27.49 -13.16 -5.17
N ASN A 165 26.98 -12.80 -3.99
CA ASN A 165 25.75 -13.34 -3.43
C ASN A 165 24.85 -12.15 -3.10
N SER A 166 23.54 -12.37 -3.18
CA SER A 166 22.53 -11.40 -2.77
C SER A 166 22.02 -11.76 -1.39
N ASN A 167 22.08 -10.82 -0.46
CA ASN A 167 21.52 -10.96 0.88
C ASN A 167 20.52 -9.84 1.15
N ASP A 168 19.33 -10.22 1.61
CA ASP A 168 18.28 -9.35 2.10
C ASP A 168 17.94 -9.75 3.54
N ARG A 169 18.19 -8.86 4.49
CA ARG A 169 17.86 -9.05 5.91
C ARG A 169 16.90 -7.95 6.35
N PHE A 170 15.72 -8.35 6.83
CA PHE A 170 14.72 -7.44 7.37
C PHE A 170 14.65 -7.58 8.89
N GLU A 171 14.80 -6.46 9.59
CA GLU A 171 14.60 -6.37 11.03
C GLU A 171 13.35 -5.55 11.33
N PHE A 172 12.34 -6.21 11.90
CA PHE A 172 11.08 -5.59 12.31
C PHE A 172 11.14 -5.30 13.82
N THR A 173 10.75 -4.10 14.21
CA THR A 173 10.63 -3.68 15.61
C THR A 173 9.29 -2.99 15.82
N LEU A 174 8.43 -3.59 16.65
CA LEU A 174 7.16 -2.98 17.04
C LEU A 174 7.37 -2.02 18.22
N ASN A 175 6.48 -1.03 18.35
CA ASN A 175 6.42 -0.14 19.51
C ASN A 175 6.23 -0.87 20.86
N SER A 176 5.75 -2.11 20.85
CA SER A 176 5.71 -2.99 22.03
C SER A 176 7.08 -3.53 22.47
N GLY A 177 8.14 -3.29 21.70
CA GLY A 177 9.47 -3.86 21.90
C GLY A 177 9.66 -5.26 21.30
N LYS A 178 8.60 -5.86 20.72
CA LYS A 178 8.71 -7.13 19.98
C LYS A 178 9.58 -6.93 18.75
N ARG A 179 10.58 -7.81 18.59
CA ARG A 179 11.51 -7.81 17.46
C ARG A 179 11.42 -9.10 16.67
N MET A 180 11.55 -9.00 15.35
CA MET A 180 11.65 -10.14 14.45
C MET A 180 12.74 -9.86 13.42
N VAL A 181 13.57 -10.86 13.14
CA VAL A 181 14.60 -10.77 12.11
C VAL A 181 14.39 -11.92 11.14
N ILE A 182 14.38 -11.59 9.86
CA ILE A 182 14.37 -12.56 8.76
C ILE A 182 15.55 -12.24 7.85
N GLU A 183 16.21 -13.28 7.36
CA GLU A 183 17.37 -13.15 6.49
C GLU A 183 17.27 -14.15 5.35
N LYS A 184 17.51 -13.66 4.13
CA LYS A 184 17.53 -14.47 2.92
C LYS A 184 18.85 -14.26 2.21
N ILE A 185 19.57 -15.37 2.04
CA ILE A 185 20.79 -15.44 1.25
C ILE A 185 20.45 -16.18 -0.05
N SER A 186 20.77 -15.56 -1.17
CA SER A 186 20.62 -16.09 -2.52
C SER A 186 22.00 -16.11 -3.19
N LYS A 187 22.32 -17.23 -3.85
CA LYS A 187 23.52 -17.38 -4.67
C LYS A 187 23.26 -16.90 -6.09
#